data_AF-A0A842TJ60-F1
#
_entry.id   AF-A0A842TJ60-F1
#
_cell.length_a   1.000
_cell.length_b   1.000
_cell.length_c   1.000
_cell.angle_alpha   90.00
_cell.angle_beta   90.00
_cell.angle_gamma   90.00
#
_symmetry.space_group_name_H-M   'P 1'
#
loop_
_entity.id
_entity.type
_entity.pdbx_description
1 polymer ?
#
loop_
_entity_poly.entity_id
_entity_poly.type
_entity_poly.pdbx_seq_one_letter_code
_entity_poly.pdbx_strand_id
1 'polypeptide(L)' 'MAVIRACHGCKEYVRLDASYESQQLEKAFNSQHRGHMVQVVSFDEVKDKYKEFKG' A
#
# COMPACT_ATOMS: atom_id res chain seq x y z
N MET A 1 3.81 -14.46 2.95
CA MET A 1 2.44 -13.93 2.79
C MET A 1 2.57 -12.48 2.37
N ALA A 2 1.93 -12.06 1.28
CA ALA A 2 1.95 -10.66 0.86
C ALA A 2 0.89 -9.88 1.63
N VAL A 3 1.29 -8.82 2.30
CA VAL A 3 0.44 -7.86 2.99
C VAL A 3 0.08 -6.75 2.02
N ILE A 4 -1.17 -6.32 1.97
CA ILE A 4 -1.56 -5.16 1.16
C ILE A 4 -1.97 -4.02 2.07
N ARG A 5 -1.33 -2.87 1.85
CA ARG A 5 -1.67 -1.62 2.53
C ARG A 5 -2.35 -0.70 1.54
N ALA A 6 -3.47 -0.12 1.93
CA ALA A 6 -4.22 0.80 1.09
C ALA A 6 -4.47 2.12 1.81
N CYS A 7 -4.27 3.22 1.10
CA CYS A 7 -4.58 4.56 1.54
C CYS A 7 -5.96 4.95 1.03
N HIS A 8 -6.89 5.19 1.97
CA HIS A 8 -8.25 5.62 1.64
C HIS A 8 -8.31 7.06 1.10
N GLY A 9 -7.35 7.91 1.50
CA GLY A 9 -7.25 9.30 1.04
C GLY A 9 -6.83 9.40 -0.42
N CYS A 10 -5.75 8.71 -0.81
CA CYS A 10 -5.21 8.75 -2.18
C CYS A 10 -5.88 7.76 -3.12
N LYS A 11 -6.63 6.77 -2.59
CA LYS A 11 -7.12 5.61 -3.35
C LYS A 11 -5.97 4.85 -4.01
N GLU A 12 -4.90 4.65 -3.26
CA GLU A 12 -3.70 3.91 -3.69
C GLU A 12 -3.43 2.73 -2.76
N TYR A 13 -2.90 1.64 -3.29
CA TYR A 13 -2.49 0.47 -2.52
C TYR A 13 -1.08 0.04 -2.88
N VAL A 14 -0.36 -0.52 -1.90
CA VAL A 14 0.96 -1.12 -2.09
C VAL A 14 0.92 -2.58 -1.64
N ARG A 15 1.50 -3.45 -2.46
CA ARG A 15 1.70 -4.85 -2.11
C ARG A 15 3.09 -4.99 -1.47
N LEU A 16 3.11 -5.51 -0.25
CA LEU A 16 4.30 -5.67 0.56
C LEU A 16 4.51 -7.17 0.81
N ASP A 17 5.60 -7.71 0.32
CA ASP A 17 6.05 -9.05 0.64
C ASP A 17 7.23 -9.02 1.63
N ALA A 18 7.79 -10.19 1.97
CA ALA A 18 8.87 -10.30 2.96
C ALA A 18 10.25 -9.83 2.44
N SER A 19 10.34 -9.34 1.20
CA SER A 19 11.60 -8.88 0.59
C SER A 19 12.04 -7.51 1.11
N TYR A 20 13.34 -7.27 0.99
CA TYR A 20 13.95 -6.00 1.35
C TYR A 20 13.41 -4.83 0.52
N GLU A 21 13.11 -5.04 -0.77
CA GLU A 21 12.52 -4.03 -1.66
C GLU A 21 11.14 -3.59 -1.18
N SER A 22 10.31 -4.54 -0.73
CA SER A 22 9.00 -4.25 -0.15
C SER A 22 9.10 -3.41 1.13
N GLN A 23 10.12 -3.58 1.96
CA GLN A 23 10.34 -2.71 3.12
C GLN A 23 10.68 -1.27 2.72
N GLN A 24 11.39 -1.08 1.60
CA GLN A 24 11.67 0.25 1.07
C GLN A 24 10.42 0.89 0.45
N LEU A 25 9.63 0.12 -0.30
CA LEU A 25 8.33 0.54 -0.81
C LEU A 25 7.36 0.91 0.32
N GLU A 26 7.33 0.16 1.42
CA GLU A 26 6.54 0.49 2.60
C GLU A 26 6.94 1.85 3.17
N LYS A 27 8.25 2.12 3.30
CA LYS A 27 8.74 3.41 3.79
C LYS A 27 8.36 4.55 2.85
N ALA A 28 8.54 4.37 1.54
CA ALA A 28 8.16 5.36 0.53
C ALA A 28 6.64 5.62 0.57
N PHE A 29 5.84 4.56 0.60
CA PHE A 29 4.39 4.63 0.71
C PHE A 29 3.96 5.37 1.98
N ASN A 30 4.48 4.99 3.15
CA ASN A 30 4.15 5.66 4.42
C ASN A 30 4.61 7.13 4.43
N SER A 31 5.73 7.45 3.79
CA SER A 31 6.21 8.84 3.72
C SER A 31 5.33 9.70 2.82
N GLN A 32 4.87 9.17 1.69
CA GLN A 32 4.03 9.90 0.74
C GLN A 32 2.58 10.02 1.24
N HIS A 33 2.12 9.02 2.00
CA HIS A 33 0.78 8.96 2.59
C HIS A 33 0.76 9.39 4.06
N ARG A 34 1.75 10.15 4.50
CA ARG A 34 1.89 10.58 5.90
C ARG A 34 0.69 11.47 6.29
N GLY A 35 -0.08 11.00 7.28
CA GLY A 35 -1.29 11.69 7.73
C GLY A 35 -2.57 11.27 7.00
N HIS A 36 -2.49 10.33 6.06
CA HIS A 36 -3.66 9.71 5.45
C HIS A 36 -4.11 8.47 6.22
N MET A 37 -5.39 8.11 6.05
CA MET A 37 -5.92 6.88 6.61
C MET A 37 -5.46 5.67 5.77
N VAL A 38 -4.48 4.93 6.31
CA VAL A 38 -3.93 3.71 5.71
C VAL A 38 -4.46 2.49 6.48
N GLN A 39 -4.93 1.48 5.76
CA GLN A 39 -5.44 0.23 6.33
C GLN A 39 -4.80 -0.98 5.65
N VAL A 40 -4.60 -2.06 6.40
CA VAL A 40 -4.24 -3.37 5.85
C VAL A 40 -5.52 -4.04 5.37
N VAL A 41 -5.56 -4.38 4.09
CA VAL A 41 -6.75 -4.91 3.39
C VAL A 41 -6.36 -6.07 2.48
N SER A 42 -7.36 -6.80 2.01
CA SER A 42 -7.12 -7.88 1.03
C SER A 42 -7.01 -7.33 -0.39
N PHE A 43 -6.27 -8.03 -1.26
CA PHE A 43 -6.13 -7.62 -2.67
C PHE A 43 -7.47 -7.46 -3.38
N ASP A 44 -8.41 -8.37 -3.11
CA ASP A 44 -9.76 -8.32 -3.69
C ASP A 44 -10.56 -7.07 -3.32
N GLU A 45 -10.26 -6.42 -2.20
CA GLU A 45 -10.97 -5.21 -1.79
C GLU A 45 -10.51 -3.97 -2.56
N VAL A 46 -9.25 -3.99 -3.04
CA VAL A 46 -8.59 -2.81 -3.61
C VAL A 46 -8.33 -2.92 -5.11
N LYS A 47 -8.28 -4.13 -5.68
CA LYS A 47 -7.93 -4.37 -7.09
C LYS A 47 -8.78 -3.57 -8.09
N ASP A 48 -10.06 -3.34 -7.78
CA ASP A 48 -11.00 -2.62 -8.66
C ASP A 48 -11.17 -1.14 -8.28
N LYS A 49 -10.74 -0.74 -7.08
CA LYS A 49 -11.09 0.55 -6.46
C LYS A 49 -9.90 1.48 -6.23
N TYR A 50 -8.67 0.94 -6.21
CA TYR A 50 -7.46 1.66 -5.84
C TYR A 50 -6.40 1.44 -6.92
N LYS A 51 -5.50 2.40 -7.08
CA LYS A 51 -4.34 2.29 -7.98
C LYS A 51 -3.16 1.65 -7.25
N GLU A 52 -2.36 0.87 -7.97
CA GLU A 52 -1.13 0.31 -7.41
C GLU A 52 -0.07 1.41 -7.30
N PHE A 53 0.49 1.57 -6.10
CA PHE A 53 1.60 2.46 -5.80
C PHE A 53 2.91 1.78 -6.20
N LYS A 54 3.66 2.40 -7.11
CA LYS A 54 4.89 1.83 -7.67
C LYS A 54 6.20 2.46 -7.15
N GLY A 55 6.12 3.48 -6.28
CA GLY A 55 7.29 4.22 -5.80
C GLY A 55 7.72 5.32 -6.76
#